data_AF-A0A7V6SLQ9-F1
#
_entry.id   AF-A0A7V6SLQ9-F1
#
_cell.length_a   1.000
_cell.length_b   1.000
_cell.length_c   1.000
_cell.angle_alpha   90.00
_cell.angle_beta   90.00
_cell.angle_gamma   90.00
#
_symmetry.space_group_name_H-M   'P 1'
#
loop_
_entity.id
_entity.type
_entity.pdbx_description
1 polymer ?
#
loop_
_entity_poly.entity_id
_entity_poly.type
_entity_poly.pdbx_seq_one_letter_code
_entity_poly.pdbx_strand_id
1 'polypeptide(L)'
;MNNHDEALTFELKHICRQSGARYGVVTTPHGSFETPVFMPVGTRATVKTMSNEELISIGTKIILGNTYHLYMRPGTEIMDLAGGLHAFMNWDRPILTDSGGFQVFSLAKLNDIKEEGVAFQSHIDGSRHFLTPEKSIAIQESLGSDIMMQLDECTPWPAEESYVKQSLERTTRWLERCIDVWKDRKKQALFGIVQGGTFEHLRIQSVKEITSFELPGYAIGGLSVGEPADLMYAMIESIMPFMPADKPRYLMGVGSPDYLVECSVRGVDMFDCVFPTRMGRNGTALTSQGRVVIRNAIHARSFLPLDPQCDCYVCTHYTRAYLHHLIRCGEILGLRLMSWHNLYFLIDLMRKIRDAICRDRLLSFREEFFNAYKIVNDK
;
A
#
# COMPACT_ATOMS: atom_id res chain seq x y z
N MET A 1 19.62 -10.93 -22.54
CA MET A 1 20.03 -9.53 -22.84
C MET A 1 19.72 -8.73 -21.61
N ASN A 2 20.73 -8.15 -20.96
CA ASN A 2 20.51 -7.41 -19.71
C ASN A 2 19.75 -6.11 -20.01
N ASN A 3 18.60 -5.96 -19.37
CA ASN A 3 17.62 -4.89 -19.55
C ASN A 3 18.11 -3.58 -18.87
N HIS A 4 19.22 -3.01 -19.36
CA HIS A 4 19.84 -1.81 -18.77
C HIS A 4 19.05 -0.49 -19.01
N ASP A 5 17.81 -0.58 -19.50
CA ASP A 5 16.99 0.58 -19.90
C ASP A 5 15.72 0.79 -19.04
N GLU A 6 15.48 -0.03 -18.00
CA GLU A 6 14.28 0.09 -17.15
C GLU A 6 14.64 0.57 -15.73
N ALA A 7 13.84 1.50 -15.18
CA ALA A 7 13.98 1.99 -13.81
C ALA A 7 13.76 0.88 -12.77
N LEU A 8 12.96 -0.14 -13.09
CA LEU A 8 12.58 -1.19 -12.17
C LEU A 8 12.80 -2.57 -12.78
N THR A 9 13.43 -3.46 -12.03
CA THR A 9 13.52 -4.89 -12.36
C THR A 9 12.93 -5.72 -11.25
N PHE A 10 12.28 -6.82 -11.59
CA PHE A 10 11.79 -7.81 -10.63
C PHE A 10 12.44 -9.16 -10.87
N GLU A 11 13.10 -9.69 -9.85
CA GLU A 11 13.69 -11.02 -9.87
C GLU A 11 12.86 -11.96 -8.99
N LEU A 12 12.19 -12.93 -9.62
CA LEU A 12 11.48 -13.99 -8.91
C LEU A 12 12.48 -15.02 -8.38
N LYS A 13 12.65 -15.09 -7.06
CA LYS A 13 13.66 -15.93 -6.40
C LYS A 13 13.13 -17.31 -6.02
N HIS A 14 11.87 -17.39 -5.59
CA HIS A 14 11.24 -18.64 -5.17
C HIS A 14 9.72 -18.60 -5.36
N ILE A 15 9.14 -19.75 -5.64
CA ILE A 15 7.69 -19.96 -5.64
C ILE A 15 7.39 -21.08 -4.63
N CYS A 16 6.60 -20.75 -3.62
CA CYS A 16 6.17 -21.70 -2.59
C CYS A 16 5.43 -22.88 -3.23
N ARG A 17 5.94 -24.10 -3.05
CA ARG A 17 5.36 -25.31 -3.65
C ARG A 17 3.95 -25.63 -3.13
N GLN A 18 3.63 -25.21 -1.91
CA GLN A 18 2.31 -25.46 -1.29
C GLN A 18 1.22 -24.52 -1.80
N SER A 19 1.56 -23.25 -2.03
CA SER A 19 0.57 -22.19 -2.27
C SER A 19 0.71 -21.45 -3.59
N GLY A 20 1.85 -21.56 -4.28
CA GLY A 20 2.17 -20.71 -5.44
C GLY A 20 2.56 -19.27 -5.08
N ALA A 21 2.63 -18.93 -3.79
CA ALA A 21 3.06 -17.62 -3.31
C ALA A 21 4.52 -17.34 -3.70
N ARG A 22 4.84 -16.07 -3.95
CA ARG A 22 6.10 -15.66 -4.58
C ARG A 22 7.01 -14.96 -3.59
N TYR A 23 8.30 -15.27 -3.65
CA TYR A 23 9.36 -14.48 -3.03
C TYR A 23 10.23 -13.92 -4.15
N GLY A 24 10.42 -12.61 -4.16
CA GLY A 24 11.20 -11.93 -5.18
C GLY A 24 11.91 -10.70 -4.66
N VAL A 25 12.67 -10.06 -5.53
CA VAL A 25 13.40 -8.83 -5.24
C VAL A 25 13.08 -7.81 -6.32
N VAL A 26 12.56 -6.65 -5.90
CA VAL A 26 12.41 -5.47 -6.74
C VAL A 26 13.65 -4.59 -6.56
N THR A 27 14.23 -4.12 -7.66
CA THR A 27 15.32 -3.15 -7.66
C THR A 27 14.86 -1.89 -8.37
N THR A 28 15.07 -0.73 -7.75
CA THR A 28 14.78 0.61 -8.27
C THR A 28 16.04 1.50 -8.19
N PRO A 29 16.01 2.74 -8.71
CA PRO A 29 17.19 3.62 -8.67
C PRO A 29 17.65 3.98 -7.25
N HIS A 30 16.73 4.02 -6.28
CA HIS A 30 17.04 4.34 -4.88
C HIS A 30 17.20 3.10 -3.98
N GLY A 31 17.25 1.89 -4.55
CA GLY A 31 17.59 0.67 -3.82
C GLY A 31 16.68 -0.52 -4.13
N SER A 32 16.88 -1.61 -3.41
CA SER A 32 16.14 -2.86 -3.60
C SER A 32 15.35 -3.25 -2.37
N PHE A 33 14.24 -3.97 -2.58
CA PHE A 33 13.42 -4.53 -1.52
C PHE A 33 12.90 -5.92 -1.89
N GLU A 34 12.72 -6.75 -0.87
CA GLU A 34 12.20 -8.11 -1.03
C GLU A 34 10.67 -8.10 -0.99
N THR A 35 10.04 -9.02 -1.71
CA THR A 35 8.60 -9.23 -1.72
C THR A 35 8.21 -10.63 -1.19
N PRO A 36 7.07 -10.81 -0.50
CA PRO A 36 6.04 -9.81 -0.26
C PRO A 36 6.47 -8.68 0.71
N VAL A 37 6.00 -7.45 0.46
CA VAL A 37 6.36 -6.22 1.21
C VAL A 37 5.13 -5.42 1.65
N PHE A 38 5.24 -4.76 2.81
CA PHE A 38 4.27 -3.78 3.30
C PHE A 38 4.90 -2.38 3.26
N MET A 39 4.21 -1.42 2.65
CA MET A 39 4.63 -0.04 2.47
C MET A 39 3.93 0.88 3.48
N PRO A 40 4.65 1.46 4.46
CA PRO A 40 4.10 2.51 5.30
C PRO A 40 3.68 3.72 4.47
N VAL A 41 2.49 4.27 4.76
CA VAL A 41 1.92 5.39 3.99
C VAL A 41 2.35 6.74 4.55
N GLY A 42 3.09 7.48 3.74
CA GLY A 42 3.48 8.88 3.91
C GLY A 42 2.49 9.84 3.26
N THR A 43 1.53 10.35 4.03
CA THR A 43 0.43 11.18 3.49
C THR A 43 0.88 12.59 3.07
N ARG A 44 1.85 13.19 3.76
CA ARG A 44 2.29 14.59 3.53
C ARG A 44 3.80 14.69 3.68
N ALA A 45 4.55 13.92 2.88
CA ALA A 45 6.00 13.79 2.97
C ALA A 45 6.48 13.29 4.35
N THR A 46 5.64 12.54 5.06
CA THR A 46 5.97 11.93 6.36
C THR A 46 5.03 10.78 6.65
N VAL A 47 5.59 9.65 7.09
CA VAL A 47 4.81 8.60 7.75
C VAL A 47 4.46 9.11 9.14
N LYS A 48 3.16 9.32 9.37
CA LYS A 48 2.69 10.01 10.58
C LYS A 48 3.33 9.42 11.83
N THR A 49 3.88 10.31 12.66
CA THR A 49 4.51 10.03 13.96
C THR A 49 5.87 9.33 13.93
N MET A 50 6.44 9.07 12.75
CA MET A 50 7.75 8.45 12.58
C MET A 50 8.71 9.40 11.88
N SER A 51 9.96 9.43 12.32
CA SER A 51 11.09 9.94 11.55
C SER A 51 11.64 8.85 10.61
N ASN A 52 12.48 9.24 9.66
CA ASN A 52 13.00 8.30 8.68
C ASN A 52 13.99 7.32 9.31
N GLU A 53 14.81 7.78 10.24
CA GLU A 53 15.75 6.93 10.99
C GLU A 53 14.99 5.82 11.74
N GLU A 54 13.85 6.17 12.34
CA GLU A 54 12.98 5.20 13.01
C GLU A 54 12.39 4.19 12.01
N LEU A 55 11.92 4.65 10.84
CA LEU A 55 11.42 3.76 9.77
C LEU A 55 12.51 2.79 9.27
N ILE A 56 13.74 3.28 9.11
CA ILE A 56 14.90 2.49 8.69
C ILE A 56 15.22 1.45 9.76
N SER A 57 15.22 1.84 11.03
CA SER A 57 15.52 0.96 12.16
C SER A 57 14.54 -0.22 12.28
N ILE A 58 13.28 -0.02 11.89
CA ILE A 58 12.26 -1.08 11.87
C ILE A 58 12.26 -1.89 10.57
N GLY A 59 13.23 -1.67 9.68
CA GLY A 59 13.40 -2.44 8.45
C GLY A 59 12.54 -1.99 7.28
N THR A 60 11.97 -0.78 7.32
CA THR A 60 11.23 -0.22 6.17
C THR A 60 12.18 -0.04 4.99
N LYS A 61 11.85 -0.65 3.85
CA LYS A 61 12.63 -0.53 2.61
C LYS A 61 11.99 0.36 1.57
N ILE A 62 10.67 0.47 1.57
CA ILE A 62 9.90 1.29 0.62
C ILE A 62 8.72 1.91 1.36
N ILE A 63 8.33 3.12 0.97
CA ILE A 63 7.14 3.81 1.49
C ILE A 63 6.21 4.23 0.34
N LEU A 64 4.95 4.50 0.68
CA LEU A 64 4.00 5.10 -0.25
C LEU A 64 3.86 6.61 0.01
N GLY A 65 4.10 7.44 -1.00
CA GLY A 65 3.80 8.87 -1.00
C GLY A 65 2.42 9.16 -1.58
N ASN A 66 1.63 10.00 -0.91
CA ASN A 66 0.31 10.38 -1.43
C ASN A 66 0.36 11.60 -2.35
N THR A 67 0.15 11.38 -3.64
CA THR A 67 0.27 12.42 -4.68
C THR A 67 -0.76 13.52 -4.50
N TYR A 68 -2.01 13.18 -4.18
CA TYR A 68 -3.07 14.16 -3.99
C TYR A 68 -2.68 15.20 -2.93
N HIS A 69 -2.24 14.74 -1.75
CA HIS A 69 -1.89 15.65 -0.67
C HIS A 69 -0.63 16.47 -0.96
N LEU A 70 0.39 15.87 -1.58
CA LEU A 70 1.63 16.55 -1.93
C LEU A 70 1.44 17.60 -3.03
N TYR A 71 0.57 17.31 -4.00
CA TYR A 71 0.15 18.26 -5.02
C TYR A 71 -0.63 19.44 -4.44
N MET A 72 -1.52 19.19 -3.47
CA MET A 72 -2.24 20.27 -2.79
C MET A 72 -1.31 21.11 -1.91
N ARG A 73 -0.38 20.46 -1.19
CA ARG A 73 0.60 21.12 -0.33
C ARG A 73 1.78 20.19 -0.05
N PRO A 74 3.02 20.56 -0.42
CA PRO A 74 3.46 21.92 -0.75
C PRO A 74 3.22 22.35 -2.21
N GLY A 75 2.82 21.44 -3.10
CA GLY A 75 2.73 21.69 -4.53
C GLY A 75 4.02 21.34 -5.27
N THR A 76 3.93 21.19 -6.59
CA THR A 76 5.02 20.73 -7.46
C THR A 76 6.16 21.75 -7.56
N GLU A 77 5.85 23.05 -7.59
CA GLU A 77 6.88 24.11 -7.65
C GLU A 77 7.88 24.02 -6.48
N ILE A 78 7.36 23.88 -5.25
CA ILE A 78 8.21 23.70 -4.06
C ILE A 78 8.96 22.37 -4.15
N MET A 79 8.33 21.32 -4.67
CA MET A 79 8.97 20.01 -4.80
C MET A 79 10.14 20.03 -5.79
N ASP A 80 9.96 20.71 -6.92
CA ASP A 80 11.00 20.89 -7.94
C ASP A 80 12.19 21.67 -7.35
N LEU A 81 11.91 22.76 -6.62
CA LEU A 81 12.93 23.55 -5.91
C LEU A 81 13.66 22.74 -4.82
N ALA A 82 12.97 21.82 -4.16
CA ALA A 82 13.54 20.94 -3.14
C ALA A 82 14.38 19.79 -3.72
N GLY A 83 14.34 19.56 -5.04
CA GLY A 83 15.03 18.45 -5.70
C GLY A 83 14.28 17.12 -5.61
N GLY A 84 12.95 17.15 -5.52
CA GLY A 84 12.10 15.97 -5.44
C GLY A 84 11.78 15.52 -4.02
N LEU A 85 10.89 14.52 -3.90
CA LEU A 85 10.33 14.07 -2.62
C LEU A 85 11.39 13.44 -1.72
N HIS A 86 12.29 12.61 -2.26
CA HIS A 86 13.39 12.00 -1.52
C HIS A 86 14.24 13.06 -0.79
N ALA A 87 14.68 14.09 -1.51
CA ALA A 87 15.46 15.20 -0.94
C ALA A 87 14.63 16.03 0.05
N PHE A 88 13.38 16.36 -0.31
CA PHE A 88 12.50 17.16 0.52
C PHE A 88 12.21 16.52 1.88
N MET A 89 12.01 15.20 1.92
CA MET A 89 11.67 14.47 3.14
C MET A 89 12.84 13.75 3.78
N ASN A 90 14.05 13.84 3.23
CA ASN A 90 15.27 13.12 3.66
C ASN A 90 15.11 11.58 3.66
N TRP A 91 14.50 11.03 2.61
CA TRP A 91 14.32 9.59 2.43
C TRP A 91 15.13 9.09 1.23
N ASP A 92 16.16 8.29 1.49
CA ASP A 92 17.15 7.80 0.52
C ASP A 92 16.84 6.40 -0.01
N ARG A 93 15.58 5.96 0.09
CA ARG A 93 15.11 4.62 -0.28
C ARG A 93 13.95 4.70 -1.27
N PRO A 94 13.51 3.57 -1.85
CA PRO A 94 12.41 3.56 -2.79
C PRO A 94 11.13 4.23 -2.27
N ILE A 95 10.44 4.95 -3.16
CA ILE A 95 9.11 5.53 -2.94
C ILE A 95 8.18 5.07 -4.07
N LEU A 96 6.99 4.59 -3.70
CA LEU A 96 5.86 4.48 -4.62
C LEU A 96 4.93 5.68 -4.42
N THR A 97 4.46 6.32 -5.48
CA THR A 97 3.41 7.34 -5.40
C THR A 97 2.10 6.83 -5.95
N ASP A 98 0.99 7.02 -5.22
CA ASP A 98 -0.34 6.81 -5.79
C ASP A 98 -0.64 7.87 -6.86
N SER A 99 -1.70 7.70 -7.65
CA SER A 99 -2.07 8.66 -8.71
C SER A 99 -2.86 9.86 -8.20
N GLY A 100 -3.35 9.78 -6.95
CA GLY A 100 -4.28 10.72 -6.34
C GLY A 100 -5.76 10.47 -6.67
N GLY A 101 -6.08 9.51 -7.55
CA GLY A 101 -7.46 9.22 -7.98
C GLY A 101 -8.37 8.85 -6.79
N PHE A 102 -7.99 7.85 -6.00
CA PHE A 102 -8.77 7.40 -4.84
C PHE A 102 -9.12 8.53 -3.86
N GLN A 103 -8.21 9.47 -3.61
CA GLN A 103 -8.43 10.60 -2.71
C GLN A 103 -9.36 11.63 -3.32
N VAL A 104 -9.32 11.83 -4.64
CA VAL A 104 -10.33 12.65 -5.32
C VAL A 104 -11.72 12.03 -5.15
N PHE A 105 -11.86 10.72 -5.34
CA PHE A 105 -13.17 10.05 -5.21
C PHE A 105 -13.67 9.95 -3.76
N SER A 106 -12.77 9.80 -2.78
CA SER A 106 -13.14 9.59 -1.38
C SER A 106 -13.18 10.86 -0.51
N LEU A 107 -12.40 11.91 -0.84
CA LEU A 107 -12.31 13.13 -0.03
C LEU A 107 -13.01 14.34 -0.66
N ALA A 108 -13.12 14.42 -1.98
CA ALA A 108 -13.80 15.53 -2.63
C ALA A 108 -15.31 15.27 -2.63
N LYS A 109 -16.05 15.97 -1.76
CA LYS A 109 -17.53 15.92 -1.71
C LYS A 109 -18.19 16.25 -3.06
N LEU A 110 -17.50 17.05 -3.87
CA LEU A 110 -17.89 17.40 -5.23
C LEU A 110 -16.75 16.96 -6.14
N ASN A 111 -16.96 15.85 -6.85
CA ASN A 111 -16.16 15.44 -7.98
C ASN A 111 -17.06 15.29 -9.21
N ASP A 112 -16.51 15.57 -10.39
CA ASP A 112 -17.17 15.41 -11.67
C ASP A 112 -16.19 14.72 -12.61
N ILE A 113 -16.50 13.46 -12.92
CA ILE A 113 -15.66 12.57 -13.70
C ILE A 113 -16.01 12.73 -15.18
N LYS A 114 -15.01 13.04 -16.00
CA LYS A 114 -15.11 13.17 -17.44
C LYS A 114 -14.09 12.28 -18.13
N GLU A 115 -14.18 12.15 -19.44
CA GLU A 115 -13.19 11.37 -20.19
C GLU A 115 -11.79 12.01 -20.10
N GLU A 116 -11.70 13.35 -20.04
CA GLU A 116 -10.43 14.06 -19.98
C GLU A 116 -9.72 13.94 -18.62
N GLY A 117 -10.48 13.67 -17.54
CA GLY A 117 -9.99 13.61 -16.18
C GLY A 117 -11.09 13.87 -15.15
N VAL A 118 -10.71 14.23 -13.94
CA VAL A 118 -11.64 14.49 -12.83
C VAL A 118 -11.53 15.93 -12.33
N ALA A 119 -12.66 16.63 -12.31
CA ALA A 119 -12.78 17.92 -11.64
C ALA A 119 -13.10 17.70 -10.16
N PHE A 120 -12.46 18.44 -9.27
CA PHE A 120 -12.73 18.35 -7.84
C PHE A 120 -12.44 19.65 -7.11
N GLN A 121 -12.96 19.74 -5.89
CA GLN A 121 -12.69 20.83 -4.97
C GLN A 121 -11.70 20.41 -3.88
N SER A 122 -10.69 21.23 -3.65
CA SER A 122 -9.71 21.05 -2.57
C SER A 122 -10.41 21.05 -1.21
N HIS A 123 -10.10 20.03 -0.39
CA HIS A 123 -10.56 19.95 1.00
C HIS A 123 -9.81 20.91 1.95
N ILE A 124 -8.76 21.58 1.46
CA ILE A 124 -7.93 22.48 2.27
C ILE A 124 -8.49 23.90 2.24
N ASP A 125 -8.79 24.42 1.05
CA ASP A 125 -9.10 25.84 0.80
C ASP A 125 -10.30 26.05 -0.13
N GLY A 126 -10.91 24.98 -0.65
CA GLY A 126 -12.05 25.09 -1.56
C GLY A 126 -11.70 25.47 -2.99
N SER A 127 -10.41 25.55 -3.36
CA SER A 127 -10.00 25.82 -4.73
C SER A 127 -10.42 24.68 -5.68
N ARG A 128 -10.71 25.01 -6.94
CA ARG A 128 -11.11 24.03 -7.96
C ARG A 128 -9.90 23.54 -8.73
N HIS A 129 -9.80 22.23 -8.91
CA HIS A 129 -8.75 21.59 -9.68
C HIS A 129 -9.33 20.64 -10.71
N PHE A 130 -8.54 20.39 -11.75
CA PHE A 130 -8.76 19.35 -12.73
C PHE A 130 -7.52 18.47 -12.76
N LEU A 131 -7.69 17.16 -12.53
CA LEU A 131 -6.62 16.16 -12.59
C LEU A 131 -6.87 15.24 -13.77
N THR A 132 -5.95 15.29 -14.73
CA THR A 132 -5.93 14.41 -15.91
C THR A 132 -4.85 13.34 -15.74
N PRO A 133 -4.88 12.24 -16.52
CA PRO A 133 -3.78 11.29 -16.61
C PRO A 133 -2.41 11.95 -16.78
N GLU A 134 -2.30 12.90 -17.72
CA GLU A 134 -1.04 13.57 -18.03
C GLU A 134 -0.55 14.42 -16.86
N LYS A 135 -1.47 15.10 -16.18
CA LYS A 135 -1.13 15.91 -15.01
C LYS A 135 -0.74 15.04 -13.81
N SER A 136 -1.39 13.89 -13.62
CA SER A 136 -1.01 12.94 -12.57
C SER A 136 0.42 12.43 -12.77
N ILE A 137 0.79 12.07 -14.01
CA ILE A 137 2.17 11.69 -14.34
C ILE A 137 3.13 12.85 -14.12
N ALA A 138 2.82 14.06 -14.61
CA ALA A 138 3.69 15.22 -14.44
C ALA A 138 3.93 15.57 -12.96
N ILE A 139 2.91 15.42 -12.09
CA ILE A 139 3.08 15.60 -10.64
C ILE A 139 4.03 14.53 -10.10
N GLN A 140 3.83 13.26 -10.43
CA GLN A 140 4.68 12.17 -9.94
C GLN A 140 6.12 12.27 -10.47
N GLU A 141 6.33 12.79 -11.68
CA GLU A 141 7.66 13.12 -12.21
C GLU A 141 8.35 14.22 -11.39
N SER A 142 7.62 15.26 -11.00
CA SER A 142 8.10 16.32 -10.07
C SER A 142 8.39 15.78 -8.66
N LEU A 143 7.58 14.83 -8.18
CA LEU A 143 7.84 14.13 -6.92
C LEU A 143 9.09 13.24 -7.01
N GLY A 144 9.45 12.72 -8.19
CA GLY A 144 10.63 11.89 -8.38
C GLY A 144 10.56 10.52 -7.71
N SER A 145 9.37 9.94 -7.54
CA SER A 145 9.19 8.60 -6.96
C SER A 145 9.72 7.48 -7.86
N ASP A 146 10.20 6.39 -7.28
CA ASP A 146 10.70 5.24 -8.03
C ASP A 146 9.61 4.50 -8.82
N ILE A 147 8.40 4.45 -8.26
CA ILE A 147 7.24 3.78 -8.85
C ILE A 147 6.07 4.76 -8.88
N MET A 148 5.59 5.06 -10.07
CA MET A 148 4.40 5.86 -10.32
C MET A 148 3.20 4.94 -10.59
N MET A 149 2.03 5.34 -10.10
CA MET A 149 0.77 4.69 -10.43
C MET A 149 0.04 5.48 -11.52
N GLN A 150 -0.55 4.80 -12.49
CA GLN A 150 -1.45 5.45 -13.44
C GLN A 150 -2.65 6.10 -12.74
N LEU A 151 -3.21 7.15 -13.33
CA LEU A 151 -4.53 7.63 -12.91
C LEU A 151 -5.59 6.63 -13.35
N ASP A 152 -6.42 6.19 -12.41
CA ASP A 152 -7.53 5.27 -12.62
C ASP A 152 -8.82 5.83 -11.99
N GLU A 153 -9.92 5.14 -12.25
CA GLU A 153 -11.17 5.37 -11.55
C GLU A 153 -11.49 4.20 -10.61
N CYS A 154 -11.56 4.50 -9.32
CA CYS A 154 -11.91 3.52 -8.31
C CYS A 154 -13.43 3.49 -8.12
N THR A 155 -14.07 2.41 -8.57
CA THR A 155 -15.50 2.19 -8.37
C THR A 155 -15.83 1.92 -6.91
N PRO A 156 -16.94 2.45 -6.35
CA PRO A 156 -17.41 2.10 -5.01
C PRO A 156 -17.97 0.66 -5.00
N TRP A 157 -18.21 0.14 -3.79
CA TRP A 157 -18.95 -1.10 -3.59
C TRP A 157 -20.14 -0.88 -2.64
N PRO A 158 -21.34 -1.39 -2.97
CA PRO A 158 -21.72 -2.02 -4.24
C PRO A 158 -21.84 -0.99 -5.38
N ALA A 159 -21.75 -1.44 -6.63
CA ALA A 159 -21.97 -0.64 -7.83
C ALA A 159 -22.61 -1.47 -8.95
N GLU A 160 -23.37 -0.81 -9.82
CA GLU A 160 -23.97 -1.41 -11.01
C GLU A 160 -22.89 -1.88 -11.99
N GLU A 161 -23.04 -3.10 -12.53
CA GLU A 161 -22.07 -3.71 -13.46
C GLU A 161 -21.79 -2.80 -14.68
N SER A 162 -22.83 -2.16 -15.20
CA SER A 162 -22.73 -1.24 -16.34
C SER A 162 -21.83 -0.02 -16.04
N TYR A 163 -21.88 0.51 -14.81
CA TYR A 163 -21.00 1.59 -14.37
C TYR A 163 -19.58 1.07 -14.16
N VAL A 164 -19.41 -0.09 -13.53
CA VAL A 164 -18.09 -0.70 -13.33
C VAL A 164 -17.39 -0.97 -14.67
N LYS A 165 -18.13 -1.43 -15.68
CA LYS A 165 -17.60 -1.62 -17.03
C LYS A 165 -17.12 -0.31 -17.65
N GLN A 166 -17.92 0.76 -17.59
CA GLN A 166 -17.51 2.08 -18.12
C GLN A 166 -16.27 2.62 -17.41
N SER A 167 -16.20 2.44 -16.10
CA SER A 167 -15.09 2.87 -15.24
C SER A 167 -13.78 2.13 -15.57
N LEU A 168 -13.88 0.81 -15.79
CA LEU A 168 -12.80 -0.04 -16.27
C LEU A 168 -12.31 0.40 -17.65
N GLU A 169 -13.21 0.59 -18.61
CA GLU A 169 -12.85 0.99 -19.98
C GLU A 169 -12.19 2.38 -19.99
N ARG A 170 -12.66 3.31 -19.14
CA ARG A 170 -12.02 4.61 -18.93
C ARG A 170 -10.63 4.46 -18.33
N THR A 171 -10.47 3.59 -17.33
CA THR A 171 -9.16 3.29 -16.72
C THR A 171 -8.17 2.76 -17.75
N THR A 172 -8.60 1.87 -18.67
CA THR A 172 -7.75 1.39 -19.76
C THR A 172 -7.33 2.53 -20.71
N ARG A 173 -8.25 3.40 -21.12
CA ARG A 173 -7.92 4.58 -21.97
C ARG A 173 -7.03 5.60 -21.27
N TRP A 174 -7.20 5.78 -19.96
CA TRP A 174 -6.33 6.64 -19.15
C TRP A 174 -4.92 6.07 -19.00
N LEU A 175 -4.76 4.75 -19.01
CA LEU A 175 -3.43 4.13 -19.04
C LEU A 175 -2.63 4.54 -20.27
N GLU A 176 -3.25 4.42 -21.45
CA GLU A 176 -2.62 4.76 -22.73
C GLU A 176 -2.11 6.21 -22.69
N ARG A 177 -2.96 7.14 -22.21
CA ARG A 177 -2.58 8.54 -22.02
C ARG A 177 -1.45 8.75 -21.01
N CYS A 178 -1.39 7.96 -19.94
CA CYS A 178 -0.26 8.00 -19.00
C CYS A 178 1.04 7.54 -19.67
N ILE A 179 0.99 6.48 -20.48
CA ILE A 179 2.14 5.93 -21.20
C ILE A 179 2.69 6.93 -22.22
N ASP A 180 1.81 7.63 -22.94
CA ASP A 180 2.19 8.61 -23.97
C ASP A 180 3.01 9.78 -23.40
N VAL A 181 2.78 10.14 -22.14
CA VAL A 181 3.51 11.24 -21.48
C VAL A 181 4.62 10.77 -20.53
N TRP A 182 4.79 9.47 -20.33
CA TRP A 182 5.85 8.92 -19.46
C TRP A 182 7.22 9.02 -20.15
N LYS A 183 8.01 10.02 -19.78
CA LYS A 183 9.22 10.43 -20.52
C LYS A 183 10.45 9.59 -20.20
N ASP A 184 10.80 9.48 -18.92
CA ASP A 184 12.09 8.92 -18.47
C ASP A 184 11.90 7.56 -17.77
N ARG A 185 11.80 6.51 -18.60
CA ARG A 185 11.61 5.13 -18.14
C ARG A 185 12.78 4.55 -17.36
N LYS A 186 13.92 5.25 -17.32
CA LYS A 186 15.13 4.85 -16.58
C LYS A 186 15.13 5.39 -15.14
N LYS A 187 14.36 6.44 -14.88
CA LYS A 187 14.27 7.06 -13.54
C LYS A 187 13.07 6.58 -12.74
N GLN A 188 11.93 6.39 -13.39
CA GLN A 188 10.68 6.06 -12.69
C GLN A 188 9.93 5.00 -13.47
N ALA A 189 9.47 3.97 -12.77
CA ALA A 189 8.61 2.93 -13.33
C ALA A 189 7.14 3.38 -13.30
N LEU A 190 6.33 2.94 -14.26
CA LEU A 190 4.89 3.17 -14.27
C LEU A 190 4.16 1.84 -14.09
N PHE A 191 3.25 1.76 -13.12
CA PHE A 191 2.38 0.60 -12.91
C PHE A 191 0.97 0.87 -13.43
N GLY A 192 0.43 -0.13 -14.15
CA GLY A 192 -0.98 -0.18 -14.52
C GLY A 192 -1.83 -0.68 -13.35
N ILE A 193 -3.12 -0.34 -13.33
CA ILE A 193 -4.08 -0.72 -12.29
C ILE A 193 -5.22 -1.52 -12.93
N VAL A 194 -5.38 -2.77 -12.49
CA VAL A 194 -6.49 -3.64 -12.86
C VAL A 194 -7.72 -3.24 -12.04
N GLN A 195 -8.82 -2.94 -12.73
CA GLN A 195 -10.13 -2.61 -12.17
C GLN A 195 -11.17 -3.70 -12.54
N GLY A 196 -12.44 -3.48 -12.21
CA GLY A 196 -13.54 -4.41 -12.54
C GLY A 196 -14.47 -4.76 -11.36
N GLY A 197 -14.33 -4.07 -10.22
CA GLY A 197 -15.19 -4.27 -9.06
C GLY A 197 -15.19 -5.73 -8.57
N THR A 198 -16.36 -6.23 -8.17
CA THR A 198 -16.58 -7.63 -7.78
C THR A 198 -17.16 -8.49 -8.91
N PHE A 199 -16.86 -8.16 -10.17
CA PHE A 199 -17.31 -8.89 -11.35
C PHE A 199 -16.14 -9.62 -12.03
N GLU A 200 -16.12 -10.95 -11.94
CA GLU A 200 -15.02 -11.78 -12.43
C GLU A 200 -14.68 -11.53 -13.90
N HIS A 201 -15.68 -11.50 -14.77
CA HIS A 201 -15.46 -11.33 -16.20
C HIS A 201 -14.88 -9.95 -16.55
N LEU A 202 -15.25 -8.89 -15.81
CA LEU A 202 -14.67 -7.55 -15.95
C LEU A 202 -13.23 -7.51 -15.43
N ARG A 203 -12.96 -8.17 -14.30
CA ARG A 203 -11.59 -8.32 -13.77
C ARG A 203 -10.66 -9.01 -14.78
N ILE A 204 -11.14 -10.09 -15.41
CA ILE A 204 -10.41 -10.82 -16.45
C ILE A 204 -10.22 -9.97 -17.71
N GLN A 205 -11.22 -9.17 -18.10
CA GLN A 205 -11.08 -8.21 -19.19
C GLN A 205 -9.98 -7.19 -18.87
N SER A 206 -10.06 -6.52 -17.72
CA SER A 206 -9.11 -5.49 -17.32
C SER A 206 -7.68 -6.01 -17.24
N VAL A 207 -7.45 -7.17 -16.60
CA VAL A 207 -6.08 -7.69 -16.49
C VAL A 207 -5.47 -7.98 -17.85
N LYS A 208 -6.24 -8.51 -18.81
CA LYS A 208 -5.75 -8.77 -20.18
C LYS A 208 -5.44 -7.49 -20.94
N GLU A 209 -6.31 -6.48 -20.83
CA GLU A 209 -6.10 -5.18 -21.47
C GLU A 209 -4.89 -4.45 -20.88
N ILE A 210 -4.85 -4.28 -19.55
CA ILE A 210 -3.79 -3.54 -18.85
C ILE A 210 -2.43 -4.23 -19.02
N THR A 211 -2.38 -5.57 -18.98
CA THR A 211 -1.10 -6.29 -19.14
C THR A 211 -0.57 -6.30 -20.56
N SER A 212 -1.41 -6.05 -21.56
CA SER A 212 -0.98 -5.93 -22.97
C SER A 212 -0.03 -4.75 -23.23
N PHE A 213 0.02 -3.78 -22.32
CA PHE A 213 0.95 -2.65 -22.37
C PHE A 213 2.37 -2.96 -21.86
N GLU A 214 2.64 -4.19 -21.40
CA GLU A 214 3.98 -4.67 -21.00
C GLU A 214 4.74 -3.74 -20.02
N LEU A 215 4.05 -3.31 -18.97
CA LEU A 215 4.57 -2.38 -17.96
C LEU A 215 5.50 -3.09 -16.95
N PRO A 216 6.37 -2.33 -16.24
CA PRO A 216 7.24 -2.86 -15.20
C PRO A 216 6.53 -3.52 -14.00
N GLY A 217 5.23 -3.26 -13.80
CA GLY A 217 4.44 -3.88 -12.73
C GLY A 217 2.96 -3.53 -12.80
N TYR A 218 2.15 -4.25 -12.01
CA TYR A 218 0.70 -4.15 -12.08
C TYR A 218 0.07 -4.15 -10.68
N ALA A 219 -0.87 -3.23 -10.48
CA ALA A 219 -1.66 -3.14 -9.28
C ALA A 219 -3.07 -3.71 -9.45
N ILE A 220 -3.68 -4.07 -8.33
CA ILE A 220 -5.04 -4.54 -8.19
C ILE A 220 -5.78 -3.46 -7.40
N GLY A 221 -6.58 -2.66 -8.10
CA GLY A 221 -7.35 -1.55 -7.55
C GLY A 221 -8.81 -1.93 -7.31
N GLY A 222 -9.56 -1.07 -6.61
CA GLY A 222 -11.01 -1.22 -6.43
C GLY A 222 -11.42 -2.47 -5.62
N LEU A 223 -10.54 -2.94 -4.74
CA LEU A 223 -10.80 -3.97 -3.73
C LEU A 223 -10.47 -3.42 -2.33
N SER A 224 -10.95 -4.09 -1.29
CA SER A 224 -10.94 -3.64 0.10
C SER A 224 -11.63 -2.28 0.28
N VAL A 225 -12.70 -2.02 -0.48
CA VAL A 225 -13.48 -0.76 -0.46
C VAL A 225 -14.82 -0.90 0.27
N GLY A 226 -15.15 -2.09 0.75
CA GLY A 226 -16.32 -2.38 1.59
C GLY A 226 -16.92 -3.76 1.38
N GLU A 227 -16.46 -4.47 0.36
CA GLU A 227 -16.92 -5.81 0.02
C GLU A 227 -16.48 -6.87 1.05
N PRO A 228 -17.23 -7.97 1.18
CA PRO A 228 -16.82 -9.16 1.91
C PRO A 228 -15.47 -9.72 1.48
N ALA A 229 -14.71 -10.26 2.44
CA ALA A 229 -13.36 -10.76 2.22
C ALA A 229 -13.31 -11.90 1.18
N ASP A 230 -14.30 -12.77 1.17
CA ASP A 230 -14.45 -13.88 0.21
C ASP A 230 -14.61 -13.38 -1.24
N LEU A 231 -15.36 -12.30 -1.45
CA LEU A 231 -15.45 -11.66 -2.77
C LEU A 231 -14.11 -11.05 -3.20
N MET A 232 -13.43 -10.35 -2.29
CA MET A 232 -12.09 -9.81 -2.56
C MET A 232 -11.13 -10.93 -2.98
N TYR A 233 -11.11 -12.03 -2.22
CA TYR A 233 -10.26 -13.20 -2.49
C TYR A 233 -10.58 -13.83 -3.85
N ALA A 234 -11.85 -14.04 -4.16
CA ALA A 234 -12.28 -14.60 -5.44
C ALA A 234 -11.84 -13.72 -6.63
N MET A 235 -11.93 -12.40 -6.51
CA MET A 235 -11.50 -11.47 -7.56
C MET A 235 -9.98 -11.44 -7.73
N ILE A 236 -9.22 -11.58 -6.64
CA ILE A 236 -7.75 -11.72 -6.71
C ILE A 236 -7.42 -13.02 -7.44
N GLU A 237 -7.98 -14.15 -7.01
CA GLU A 237 -7.71 -15.47 -7.58
C GLU A 237 -8.04 -15.55 -9.08
N SER A 238 -9.14 -14.94 -9.53
CA SER A 238 -9.58 -15.02 -10.93
C SER A 238 -8.64 -14.33 -11.93
N ILE A 239 -7.89 -13.31 -11.50
CA ILE A 239 -6.95 -12.59 -12.38
C ILE A 239 -5.53 -13.15 -12.35
N MET A 240 -5.15 -13.93 -11.33
CA MET A 240 -3.77 -14.43 -11.17
C MET A 240 -3.25 -15.23 -12.37
N PRO A 241 -4.06 -16.09 -13.04
CA PRO A 241 -3.60 -16.81 -14.23
C PRO A 241 -3.22 -15.91 -15.42
N PHE A 242 -3.74 -14.68 -15.45
CA PHE A 242 -3.50 -13.70 -16.51
C PHE A 242 -2.45 -12.64 -16.14
N MET A 243 -2.01 -12.61 -14.88
CA MET A 243 -0.98 -11.69 -14.41
C MET A 243 0.43 -12.18 -14.78
N PRO A 244 1.27 -11.36 -15.42
CA PRO A 244 2.65 -11.71 -15.74
C PRO A 244 3.43 -12.23 -14.52
N ALA A 245 4.11 -13.36 -14.69
CA ALA A 245 4.82 -14.02 -13.59
C ALA A 245 6.13 -13.32 -13.22
N ASP A 246 6.72 -12.58 -14.17
CA ASP A 246 7.98 -11.85 -14.09
C ASP A 246 7.80 -10.38 -13.68
N LYS A 247 6.58 -9.97 -13.29
CA LYS A 247 6.26 -8.62 -12.82
C LYS A 247 5.69 -8.64 -11.38
N PRO A 248 5.95 -7.61 -10.57
CA PRO A 248 5.38 -7.48 -9.24
C PRO A 248 3.88 -7.16 -9.33
N ARG A 249 3.14 -7.64 -8.33
CA ARG A 249 1.68 -7.55 -8.19
C ARG A 249 1.35 -6.81 -6.89
N TYR A 250 0.72 -5.65 -7.01
CA TYR A 250 0.47 -4.73 -5.91
C TYR A 250 -1.01 -4.65 -5.56
N LEU A 251 -1.42 -5.11 -4.38
CA LEU A 251 -2.79 -4.92 -3.89
C LEU A 251 -2.89 -3.61 -3.10
N MET A 252 -3.69 -2.67 -3.63
CA MET A 252 -3.79 -1.32 -3.10
C MET A 252 -4.67 -1.25 -1.85
N GLY A 253 -4.22 -0.53 -0.81
CA GLY A 253 -5.04 -0.18 0.36
C GLY A 253 -5.25 -1.27 1.41
N VAL A 254 -4.62 -2.44 1.25
CA VAL A 254 -4.73 -3.58 2.18
C VAL A 254 -3.60 -3.59 3.20
N GLY A 255 -3.95 -3.73 4.48
CA GLY A 255 -2.92 -3.81 5.54
C GLY A 255 -3.37 -4.40 6.88
N SER A 256 -4.51 -5.09 6.94
CA SER A 256 -4.80 -5.93 8.11
C SER A 256 -3.89 -7.18 8.07
N PRO A 257 -3.36 -7.66 9.20
CA PRO A 257 -2.45 -8.81 9.23
C PRO A 257 -3.01 -10.06 8.55
N ASP A 258 -4.30 -10.32 8.75
CA ASP A 258 -5.06 -11.38 8.13
C ASP A 258 -5.05 -11.30 6.60
N TYR A 259 -5.36 -10.13 6.03
CA TYR A 259 -5.36 -9.95 4.57
C TYR A 259 -3.95 -10.00 3.98
N LEU A 260 -2.92 -9.51 4.68
CA LEU A 260 -1.54 -9.62 4.22
C LEU A 260 -1.14 -11.09 4.03
N VAL A 261 -1.52 -11.97 4.96
CA VAL A 261 -1.27 -13.42 4.85
C VAL A 261 -2.09 -14.03 3.72
N GLU A 262 -3.41 -13.79 3.68
CA GLU A 262 -4.32 -14.39 2.71
C GLU A 262 -4.03 -13.96 1.27
N CYS A 263 -3.69 -12.69 1.05
CA CYS A 263 -3.39 -12.19 -0.28
C CYS A 263 -1.98 -12.58 -0.73
N SER A 264 -1.03 -12.75 0.20
CA SER A 264 0.29 -13.32 -0.12
C SER A 264 0.16 -14.78 -0.58
N VAL A 265 -0.70 -15.58 0.09
CA VAL A 265 -1.04 -16.95 -0.35
C VAL A 265 -1.56 -16.96 -1.78
N ARG A 266 -2.31 -15.91 -2.17
CA ARG A 266 -2.88 -15.72 -3.52
C ARG A 266 -1.93 -15.07 -4.53
N GLY A 267 -0.65 -14.90 -4.18
CA GLY A 267 0.37 -14.44 -5.13
C GLY A 267 0.46 -12.93 -5.32
N VAL A 268 -0.04 -12.14 -4.37
CA VAL A 268 0.24 -10.69 -4.27
C VAL A 268 1.60 -10.48 -3.57
N ASP A 269 2.39 -9.49 -4.01
CA ASP A 269 3.71 -9.22 -3.42
C ASP A 269 3.90 -7.81 -2.85
N MET A 270 3.02 -6.86 -3.11
CA MET A 270 3.12 -5.52 -2.52
C MET A 270 1.80 -5.12 -1.88
N PHE A 271 1.88 -4.43 -0.76
CA PHE A 271 0.75 -3.95 0.04
C PHE A 271 1.05 -2.58 0.61
N ASP A 272 0.02 -1.76 0.82
CA ASP A 272 0.12 -0.51 1.57
C ASP A 272 -1.14 -0.31 2.41
N CYS A 273 -1.01 0.33 3.55
CA CYS A 273 -2.19 0.83 4.25
C CYS A 273 -1.85 1.87 5.31
N VAL A 274 -2.79 2.79 5.54
CA VAL A 274 -2.74 3.69 6.71
C VAL A 274 -3.12 3.00 8.03
N PHE A 275 -3.70 1.79 7.95
CA PHE A 275 -4.22 1.01 9.08
C PHE A 275 -3.29 0.95 10.30
N PRO A 276 -2.01 0.51 10.22
CA PRO A 276 -1.15 0.36 11.40
C PRO A 276 -0.95 1.66 12.17
N THR A 277 -0.65 2.77 11.47
CA THR A 277 -0.41 4.06 12.13
C THR A 277 -1.72 4.66 12.63
N ARG A 278 -2.82 4.53 11.87
CA ARG A 278 -4.14 5.03 12.30
C ARG A 278 -4.64 4.31 13.55
N MET A 279 -4.54 2.98 13.58
CA MET A 279 -4.88 2.16 14.74
C MET A 279 -3.99 2.47 15.94
N GLY A 280 -2.69 2.64 15.71
CA GLY A 280 -1.73 2.99 16.77
C GLY A 280 -2.11 4.31 17.45
N ARG A 281 -2.38 5.36 16.67
CA ARG A 281 -2.85 6.66 17.19
C ARG A 281 -4.21 6.57 17.89
N ASN A 282 -5.07 5.62 17.51
CA ASN A 282 -6.33 5.38 18.19
C ASN A 282 -6.18 4.52 19.46
N GLY A 283 -4.96 4.06 19.79
CA GLY A 283 -4.67 3.27 20.98
C GLY A 283 -4.90 1.78 20.82
N THR A 284 -4.86 1.25 19.59
CA THR A 284 -4.94 -0.19 19.32
C THR A 284 -3.62 -0.71 18.76
N ALA A 285 -3.04 -1.69 19.44
CA ALA A 285 -1.84 -2.39 19.02
C ALA A 285 -2.16 -3.69 18.27
N LEU A 286 -1.33 -4.02 17.29
CA LEU A 286 -1.28 -5.33 16.64
C LEU A 286 -0.25 -6.18 17.38
N THR A 287 -0.62 -7.40 17.82
CA THR A 287 0.28 -8.26 18.61
C THR A 287 0.22 -9.71 18.14
N SER A 288 1.20 -10.52 18.52
CA SER A 288 1.24 -11.97 18.28
C SER A 288 0.00 -12.73 18.78
N GLN A 289 -0.78 -12.12 19.67
CA GLN A 289 -1.98 -12.69 20.29
C GLN A 289 -3.28 -11.99 19.85
N GLY A 290 -3.23 -11.21 18.78
CA GLY A 290 -4.35 -10.44 18.24
C GLY A 290 -4.29 -8.95 18.61
N ARG A 291 -5.41 -8.26 18.46
CA ARG A 291 -5.51 -6.81 18.70
C ARG A 291 -5.61 -6.49 20.19
N VAL A 292 -4.86 -5.50 20.64
CA VAL A 292 -4.88 -5.01 22.04
C VAL A 292 -5.28 -3.54 22.06
N VAL A 293 -6.42 -3.23 22.69
CA VAL A 293 -6.86 -1.84 22.91
C VAL A 293 -6.25 -1.33 24.20
N ILE A 294 -5.14 -0.60 24.11
CA ILE A 294 -4.33 -0.22 25.28
C ILE A 294 -5.07 0.71 26.25
N ARG A 295 -6.13 1.37 25.79
CA ARG A 295 -7.02 2.22 26.61
C ARG A 295 -7.80 1.44 27.66
N ASN A 296 -7.94 0.12 27.53
CA ASN A 296 -8.73 -0.70 28.44
C ASN A 296 -8.09 -0.74 29.84
N ALA A 297 -8.94 -0.70 30.87
CA ALA A 297 -8.51 -0.61 32.28
C ALA A 297 -7.61 -1.78 32.73
N ILE A 298 -7.76 -2.96 32.11
CA ILE A 298 -6.94 -4.15 32.38
C ILE A 298 -5.43 -3.88 32.17
N HIS A 299 -5.07 -2.88 31.37
CA HIS A 299 -3.68 -2.55 31.07
C HIS A 299 -3.06 -1.56 32.07
N ALA A 300 -3.85 -0.85 32.88
CA ALA A 300 -3.39 0.21 33.76
C ALA A 300 -2.35 -0.24 34.80
N ARG A 301 -2.33 -1.53 35.15
CA ARG A 301 -1.37 -2.14 36.09
C ARG A 301 -0.53 -3.25 35.48
N SER A 302 -0.51 -3.35 34.14
CA SER A 302 0.26 -4.37 33.43
C SER A 302 1.68 -3.86 33.15
N PHE A 303 2.65 -4.33 33.94
CA PHE A 303 4.07 -3.99 33.77
C PHE A 303 4.81 -4.92 32.78
N LEU A 304 4.05 -5.63 31.96
CA LEU A 304 4.56 -6.48 30.88
C LEU A 304 4.71 -5.67 29.58
N PRO A 305 5.51 -6.15 28.61
CA PRO A 305 5.61 -5.53 27.29
C PRO A 305 4.27 -5.56 26.54
N LEU A 306 4.14 -4.71 25.52
CA LEU A 306 2.93 -4.63 24.71
C LEU A 306 2.63 -5.96 24.00
N ASP A 307 3.64 -6.59 23.42
CA ASP A 307 3.58 -7.92 22.81
C ASP A 307 4.76 -8.76 23.34
N PRO A 308 4.52 -9.93 23.96
CA PRO A 308 5.57 -10.78 24.51
C PRO A 308 6.50 -11.39 23.45
N GLN A 309 6.12 -11.42 22.16
CA GLN A 309 6.92 -11.97 21.08
C GLN A 309 7.54 -10.88 20.17
N CYS A 310 7.47 -9.62 20.58
CA CYS A 310 7.99 -8.50 19.82
C CYS A 310 9.24 -7.93 20.50
N ASP A 311 10.26 -7.70 19.69
CA ASP A 311 11.58 -7.17 20.07
C ASP A 311 11.79 -5.72 19.61
N CYS A 312 10.73 -5.04 19.15
CA CYS A 312 10.83 -3.63 18.78
C CYS A 312 11.22 -2.74 19.97
N TYR A 313 11.70 -1.54 19.68
CA TYR A 313 12.06 -0.53 20.69
C TYR A 313 10.97 -0.35 21.76
N VAL A 314 9.70 -0.34 21.35
CA VAL A 314 8.57 -0.13 22.25
C VAL A 314 8.42 -1.29 23.25
N CYS A 315 8.46 -2.52 22.77
CA CYS A 315 8.27 -3.72 23.60
C CYS A 315 9.45 -3.99 24.52
N THR A 316 10.66 -3.55 24.14
CA THR A 316 11.87 -3.74 24.94
C THR A 316 12.07 -2.68 26.03
N HIS A 317 11.45 -1.49 25.89
CA HIS A 317 11.68 -0.35 26.79
C HIS A 317 10.46 0.11 27.60
N TYR A 318 9.24 -0.19 27.15
CA TYR A 318 8.03 0.33 27.78
C TYR A 318 7.05 -0.77 28.17
N THR A 319 6.30 -0.50 29.23
CA THR A 319 5.25 -1.39 29.73
C THR A 319 3.88 -1.00 29.19
N ARG A 320 2.95 -1.96 29.18
CA ARG A 320 1.53 -1.70 28.85
C ARG A 320 0.91 -0.62 29.74
N ALA A 321 1.24 -0.59 31.03
CA ALA A 321 0.76 0.41 31.99
C ALA A 321 1.19 1.82 31.59
N TYR A 322 2.44 2.00 31.16
CA TYR A 322 2.94 3.29 30.71
C TYR A 322 2.27 3.73 29.39
N LEU A 323 2.17 2.81 28.41
CA LEU A 323 1.48 3.10 27.15
C LEU A 323 -0.01 3.42 27.35
N HIS A 324 -0.68 2.70 28.25
CA HIS A 324 -2.05 2.99 28.68
C HIS A 324 -2.17 4.41 29.21
N HIS A 325 -1.28 4.80 30.14
CA HIS A 325 -1.25 6.13 30.71
C HIS A 325 -1.08 7.22 29.65
N LEU A 326 -0.06 7.11 28.77
CA LEU A 326 0.19 8.09 27.71
C LEU A 326 -1.02 8.28 26.79
N ILE A 327 -1.64 7.19 26.35
CA ILE A 327 -2.82 7.25 25.47
C ILE A 327 -4.03 7.86 26.19
N ARG A 328 -4.21 7.57 27.49
CA ARG A 328 -5.31 8.16 28.29
C ARG A 328 -5.11 9.66 28.54
N CYS A 329 -3.87 10.09 28.69
CA CYS A 329 -3.52 11.51 28.86
C CYS A 329 -3.52 12.30 27.54
N GLY A 330 -3.60 11.63 26.39
CA GLY A 330 -3.53 12.30 25.08
C GLY A 330 -2.11 12.72 24.69
N GLU A 331 -1.09 12.12 25.29
CA GLU A 331 0.31 12.45 25.04
C GLU A 331 0.76 12.00 23.64
N ILE A 332 1.44 12.91 22.92
CA ILE A 332 1.94 12.66 21.56
C ILE A 332 2.88 11.45 21.54
N LEU A 333 3.69 11.28 22.60
CA LEU A 333 4.59 10.13 22.72
C LEU A 333 3.84 8.79 22.67
N GLY A 334 2.65 8.70 23.28
CA GLY A 334 1.83 7.49 23.21
C GLY A 334 1.43 7.16 21.77
N LEU A 335 1.01 8.18 21.01
CA LEU A 335 0.65 8.04 19.59
C LEU A 335 1.84 7.57 18.74
N ARG A 336 3.04 8.11 19.00
CA ARG A 336 4.30 7.73 18.34
C ARG A 336 4.66 6.27 18.63
N LEU A 337 4.77 5.88 19.90
CA LEU A 337 5.16 4.53 20.30
C LEU A 337 4.18 3.46 19.77
N MET A 338 2.88 3.73 19.81
CA MET A 338 1.89 2.78 19.28
C MET A 338 2.00 2.64 17.75
N SER A 339 2.31 3.71 17.03
CA SER A 339 2.51 3.65 15.57
C SER A 339 3.81 2.92 15.21
N TRP A 340 4.89 3.16 15.96
CA TRP A 340 6.16 2.45 15.82
C TRP A 340 5.94 0.94 15.96
N HIS A 341 5.32 0.51 17.05
CA HIS A 341 5.06 -0.91 17.31
C HIS A 341 4.24 -1.55 16.19
N ASN A 342 3.15 -0.91 15.75
CA ASN A 342 2.29 -1.47 14.71
C ASN A 342 2.98 -1.57 13.35
N LEU A 343 3.81 -0.58 12.98
CA LEU A 343 4.59 -0.64 11.74
C LEU A 343 5.62 -1.77 11.81
N TYR A 344 6.36 -1.86 12.91
CA TYR A 344 7.31 -2.96 13.12
C TYR A 344 6.62 -4.32 13.01
N PHE A 345 5.45 -4.49 13.65
CA PHE A 345 4.69 -5.73 13.61
C PHE A 345 4.34 -6.17 12.17
N LEU A 346 3.87 -5.25 11.31
CA LEU A 346 3.56 -5.59 9.93
C LEU A 346 4.80 -5.86 9.08
N ILE A 347 5.88 -5.09 9.28
CA ILE A 347 7.14 -5.32 8.55
C ILE A 347 7.75 -6.69 8.92
N ASP A 348 7.72 -7.03 10.21
CA ASP A 348 8.16 -8.34 10.70
C ASP A 348 7.25 -9.48 10.23
N LEU A 349 5.93 -9.25 10.15
CA LEU A 349 5.00 -10.21 9.55
C LEU A 349 5.36 -10.50 8.09
N MET A 350 5.64 -9.48 7.29
CA MET A 350 6.06 -9.68 5.90
C MET A 350 7.38 -10.44 5.80
N ARG A 351 8.34 -10.19 6.71
CA ARG A 351 9.58 -10.98 6.82
C ARG A 351 9.28 -12.45 7.10
N LYS A 352 8.41 -12.75 8.07
CA LYS A 352 7.98 -14.12 8.40
C LYS A 352 7.24 -14.80 7.24
N ILE A 353 6.44 -14.06 6.48
CA ILE A 353 5.78 -14.55 5.26
C ILE A 353 6.84 -14.94 4.21
N ARG A 354 7.83 -14.09 3.95
CA ARG A 354 8.95 -14.42 3.04
C ARG A 354 9.70 -15.67 3.46
N ASP A 355 10.03 -15.78 4.75
CA ASP A 355 10.68 -16.96 5.31
C ASP A 355 9.82 -18.23 5.14
N ALA A 356 8.50 -18.12 5.31
CA ALA A 356 7.59 -19.25 5.14
C ALA A 356 7.42 -19.66 3.65
N ILE A 357 7.45 -18.69 2.73
CA ILE A 357 7.46 -18.94 1.28
C ILE A 357 8.74 -19.69 0.88
N CYS A 358 9.91 -19.19 1.27
CA CYS A 358 11.21 -19.81 0.95
C CYS A 358 11.37 -21.22 1.51
N ARG A 359 10.63 -21.56 2.58
CA ARG A 359 10.63 -22.88 3.22
C ARG A 359 9.45 -23.76 2.79
N ASP A 360 8.69 -23.37 1.76
CA ASP A 360 7.53 -24.10 1.25
C ASP A 360 6.51 -24.47 2.35
N ARG A 361 6.29 -23.58 3.32
CA ARG A 361 5.43 -23.83 4.49
C ARG A 361 4.39 -22.74 4.75
N LEU A 362 4.09 -21.89 3.75
CA LEU A 362 3.24 -20.71 3.94
C LEU A 362 1.82 -21.09 4.42
N LEU A 363 1.26 -22.21 3.96
CA LEU A 363 -0.07 -22.65 4.40
C LEU A 363 -0.08 -23.03 5.89
N SER A 364 0.95 -23.75 6.35
CA SER A 364 1.11 -24.07 7.78
C SER A 364 1.34 -22.80 8.61
N PHE A 365 2.17 -21.88 8.13
CA PHE A 365 2.37 -20.58 8.78
C PHE A 365 1.06 -19.79 8.90
N ARG A 366 0.22 -19.78 7.86
CA ARG A 366 -1.09 -19.15 7.88
C ARG A 366 -1.97 -19.72 9.00
N GLU A 367 -2.06 -21.04 9.12
CA GLU A 367 -2.84 -21.69 10.17
C GLU A 367 -2.30 -21.38 11.57
N GLU A 368 -0.98 -21.48 11.78
CA GLU A 368 -0.30 -21.11 13.02
C GLU A 368 -0.60 -19.66 13.41
N PHE A 369 -0.44 -18.74 12.45
CA PHE A 369 -0.69 -17.32 12.66
C PHE A 369 -2.15 -17.04 13.00
N PHE A 370 -3.10 -17.66 12.31
CA PHE A 370 -4.53 -17.41 12.51
C PHE A 370 -5.03 -17.92 13.86
N ASN A 371 -4.54 -19.10 14.27
CA ASN A 371 -4.81 -19.65 15.59
C ASN A 371 -4.26 -18.76 16.71
N ALA A 372 -3.04 -18.23 16.54
CA ALA A 372 -2.40 -17.35 17.53
C ALA A 372 -3.02 -15.95 17.58
N TYR A 373 -3.29 -15.35 16.42
CA TYR A 373 -3.81 -13.99 16.26
C TYR A 373 -5.30 -13.87 16.64
N LYS A 374 -5.95 -15.02 16.89
CA LYS A 374 -7.38 -15.13 17.27
C LYS A 374 -8.26 -14.36 16.30
N ILE A 375 -8.09 -14.64 15.01
CA ILE A 375 -9.00 -14.09 14.00
C ILE A 375 -10.39 -14.57 14.40
N VAL A 376 -11.22 -13.62 14.82
CA VAL A 376 -12.65 -13.87 14.92
C VAL A 376 -13.08 -13.97 13.47
N ASN A 377 -13.36 -15.18 13.01
CA ASN A 377 -14.14 -15.35 11.80
C ASN A 377 -15.48 -14.68 12.12
N ASP A 378 -15.65 -13.44 11.66
CA ASP A 378 -16.96 -12.80 11.59
C ASP A 378 -17.76 -13.67 10.61
N LYS A 379 -18.44 -14.68 11.17
CA LYS A 379 -19.40 -15.53 10.47
C LYS A 379 -20.72 -14.81 10.28
#